data_AF-A0A078CGF4-F1
#
_entry.id   AF-A0A078CGF4-F1
#
_cell.length_a   1.000
_cell.length_b   1.000
_cell.length_c   1.000
_cell.angle_alpha   90.00
_cell.angle_beta   90.00
_cell.angle_gamma   90.00
#
_symmetry.space_group_name_H-M   'P 1'
#
loop_
_entity.id
_entity.type
_entity.pdbx_description
1 polymer ?
#
loop_
_entity_poly.entity_id
_entity_poly.type
_entity_poly.pdbx_seq_one_letter_code
_entity_poly.pdbx_strand_id
1 'polypeptide(L)'
;MFRKILGMRPKALPFLKISVKNGESTFFWWDPWTPFGPLFTYLASDGPSLMGIPIDATVADLRTTSGWLLPNARSDKQLLLFSYISSLQLHDGSDVACWSVEDVPSKSFKAKIVFNAIRTQRQRKAWAPLIWHKAVIPRHATTAWLFTLNRNPTFDRIATWSSDVETVCLLCGSCNESRDHLFFTCSFSSAVWNSIMSRFGIADWPLSWSEVLLWLPHAPGNNTQRIAFLQGWQASVYELWRERNRRLHDGLTWPAARVVKLILSSLRDKCSAMEAQGLPRGPLLASFWFDPP
;
A
#
# COMPACT_ATOMS: atom_id res chain seq x y z
N MET A 1 9.32 0.28 -1.88
CA MET A 1 8.89 0.46 -3.29
C MET A 1 9.91 -0.16 -4.25
N PHE A 2 11.18 0.22 -4.18
CA PHE A 2 12.24 -0.29 -5.04
C PHE A 2 12.34 -1.84 -5.10
N ARG A 3 12.34 -2.54 -3.96
CA ARG A 3 12.33 -4.02 -3.93
C ARG A 3 11.16 -4.67 -4.69
N LYS A 4 9.98 -4.04 -4.69
CA LYS A 4 8.83 -4.53 -5.48
C LYS A 4 9.05 -4.31 -6.98
N ILE A 5 9.70 -3.21 -7.37
CA ILE A 5 10.06 -2.95 -8.76
C ILE A 5 11.09 -3.99 -9.23
N LEU A 6 12.07 -4.34 -8.38
CA LEU A 6 13.03 -5.41 -8.69
C LEU A 6 12.35 -6.77 -8.91
N GLY A 7 11.37 -7.12 -8.09
CA GLY A 7 10.54 -8.32 -8.32
C GLY A 7 9.68 -8.27 -9.59
N MET A 8 9.47 -7.09 -10.16
CA MET A 8 8.77 -6.87 -11.43
C MET A 8 9.73 -6.35 -12.52
N ARG A 9 11.02 -6.66 -12.42
CA ARG A 9 12.06 -6.20 -13.37
C ARG A 9 11.67 -6.39 -14.84
N PRO A 10 11.07 -7.52 -15.29
CA PRO A 10 10.66 -7.68 -16.68
C PRO A 10 9.70 -6.60 -17.17
N LYS A 11 8.85 -6.06 -16.29
CA LYS A 11 7.92 -4.97 -16.61
C LYS A 11 8.57 -3.57 -16.51
N ALA A 12 9.69 -3.45 -15.80
CA ALA A 12 10.40 -2.20 -15.61
C ALA A 12 11.48 -1.96 -16.68
N LEU A 13 12.09 -3.02 -17.19
CA LEU A 13 13.16 -2.98 -18.19
C LEU A 13 12.79 -2.18 -19.46
N PRO A 14 11.57 -2.25 -20.01
CA PRO A 14 11.19 -1.45 -21.18
C PRO A 14 11.30 0.06 -20.96
N PHE A 15 11.33 0.52 -19.70
CA PHE A 15 11.48 1.93 -19.38
C PHE A 15 12.92 2.39 -19.26
N LEU A 16 13.89 1.47 -19.33
CA LEU A 16 15.31 1.76 -19.30
C LEU A 16 15.87 1.62 -20.72
N LYS A 17 16.59 2.65 -21.17
CA LYS A 17 17.39 2.62 -22.39
C LYS A 17 18.78 3.13 -22.04
N ILE A 18 19.82 2.48 -22.54
CA ILE A 18 21.19 2.97 -22.36
C ILE A 18 21.65 3.62 -23.65
N SER A 19 22.01 4.89 -23.56
CA SER A 19 22.64 5.64 -24.65
C SER A 19 24.14 5.35 -24.58
N VAL A 20 24.61 4.47 -25.47
CA VAL A 20 26.03 4.08 -25.52
C VAL A 20 26.86 5.24 -26.04
N LYS A 21 27.99 5.48 -25.37
CA LYS A 21 29.06 6.39 -25.81
C LYS A 21 30.35 5.61 -26.00
N ASN A 22 31.17 5.45 -24.96
CA ASN A 22 32.39 4.65 -25.04
C ASN A 22 32.13 3.14 -24.96
N GLY A 23 30.98 2.72 -24.41
CA GLY A 23 30.55 1.33 -24.32
C GLY A 23 31.23 0.51 -23.23
N GLU A 24 32.07 1.11 -22.39
CA GLU A 24 32.86 0.42 -21.35
C GLU A 24 32.01 -0.03 -20.16
N SER A 25 30.88 0.64 -19.94
CA SER A 25 29.98 0.40 -18.80
C SER A 25 28.65 -0.22 -19.20
N THR A 26 28.54 -0.62 -20.47
CA THR A 26 27.33 -1.22 -21.05
C THR A 26 27.64 -2.66 -21.46
N PHE A 27 26.96 -3.62 -20.85
CA PHE A 27 27.05 -5.02 -21.22
C PHE A 27 26.32 -5.28 -22.54
N PHE A 28 27.02 -5.93 -23.49
CA PHE A 28 26.47 -6.20 -24.82
C PHE A 28 25.16 -7.01 -24.76
N TRP A 29 25.12 -8.03 -23.90
CA TRP A 29 23.99 -8.97 -23.84
C TRP A 29 22.83 -8.51 -22.94
N TRP A 30 23.15 -7.88 -21.81
CA TRP A 30 22.21 -7.69 -20.71
C TRP A 30 21.55 -6.32 -20.71
N ASP A 31 22.26 -5.30 -21.17
CA ASP A 31 21.79 -3.93 -21.09
C ASP A 31 20.87 -3.57 -22.27
N PRO A 32 19.78 -2.81 -22.04
CA PRO A 32 18.87 -2.39 -23.09
C PRO A 32 19.42 -1.18 -23.85
N TRP A 33 20.50 -1.38 -24.60
CA TRP A 33 21.18 -0.33 -25.37
C TRP A 33 20.81 -0.32 -26.86
N THR A 34 19.95 -1.24 -27.29
CA THR A 34 19.41 -1.33 -28.65
C THR A 34 17.88 -1.15 -28.64
N PRO A 35 17.23 -0.81 -29.77
CA PRO A 35 15.77 -0.75 -29.85
C PRO A 35 15.10 -2.11 -29.62
N PHE A 36 15.86 -3.20 -29.68
CA PHE A 36 15.38 -4.56 -29.46
C PHE A 36 15.37 -4.99 -27.98
N GLY A 37 15.82 -4.10 -27.07
CA GLY A 37 15.99 -4.40 -25.66
C GLY A 37 17.27 -5.19 -25.38
N PRO A 38 17.34 -5.94 -24.25
CA PRO A 38 18.47 -6.81 -23.95
C PRO A 38 18.66 -7.88 -25.02
N LEU A 39 19.85 -7.93 -25.62
CA LEU A 39 20.14 -8.83 -26.74
C LEU A 39 20.04 -10.31 -26.35
N PHE A 40 20.32 -10.65 -25.09
CA PHE A 40 20.11 -12.00 -24.55
C PHE A 40 18.66 -12.46 -24.68
N THR A 41 17.69 -11.54 -24.52
CA THR A 41 16.27 -11.86 -24.68
C THR A 41 15.85 -11.86 -26.16
N TYR A 42 16.40 -10.94 -26.96
CA TYR A 42 16.05 -10.79 -28.37
C TYR A 42 16.55 -11.95 -29.26
N LEU A 43 17.81 -12.36 -29.07
CA LEU A 43 18.50 -13.40 -29.84
C LEU A 43 18.37 -14.82 -29.25
N ALA A 44 17.61 -14.96 -28.17
CA ALA A 44 17.49 -16.19 -27.37
C ALA A 44 18.77 -16.59 -26.62
N SER A 45 18.65 -17.58 -25.73
CA SER A 45 19.72 -18.05 -24.83
C SER A 45 20.99 -18.50 -25.53
N ASP A 46 20.87 -18.96 -26.77
CA ASP A 46 21.98 -19.53 -27.54
C ASP A 46 22.75 -18.45 -28.31
N GLY A 47 22.27 -17.19 -28.29
CA GLY A 47 22.91 -16.04 -28.94
C GLY A 47 24.42 -15.91 -28.64
N PRO A 48 24.84 -15.94 -27.37
CA PRO A 48 26.25 -15.90 -26.98
C PRO A 48 27.11 -16.99 -27.61
N SER A 49 26.65 -18.25 -27.58
CA SER A 49 27.42 -19.36 -28.17
C SER A 49 27.44 -19.31 -29.69
N LEU A 50 26.33 -18.91 -30.32
CA LEU A 50 26.22 -18.80 -31.77
C LEU A 50 27.06 -17.65 -32.33
N MET A 51 27.21 -16.56 -31.56
CA MET A 51 28.00 -15.41 -31.96
C MET A 51 29.46 -15.49 -31.50
N GLY A 52 29.80 -16.39 -30.58
CA GLY A 52 31.16 -16.51 -30.04
C GLY A 52 31.59 -15.29 -29.22
N ILE A 53 30.64 -14.55 -28.65
CA ILE A 53 30.91 -13.36 -27.83
C ILE A 53 30.70 -13.73 -26.36
N PRO A 54 31.66 -13.44 -25.46
CA PRO A 54 31.53 -13.70 -24.04
C PRO A 54 30.24 -13.13 -23.43
N ILE A 55 29.66 -13.83 -22.47
CA ILE A 55 28.37 -13.46 -21.86
C ILE A 55 28.45 -12.16 -21.05
N ASP A 56 29.65 -11.81 -20.62
CA ASP A 56 30.03 -10.63 -19.84
C ASP A 56 30.71 -9.55 -20.70
N ALA A 57 30.79 -9.73 -22.02
CA ALA A 57 31.37 -8.74 -22.91
C ALA A 57 30.61 -7.40 -22.83
N THR A 58 31.38 -6.32 -22.80
CA THR A 58 30.89 -4.96 -22.94
C THR A 58 30.73 -4.58 -24.41
N VAL A 59 30.05 -3.46 -24.67
CA VAL A 59 29.95 -2.91 -26.02
C VAL A 59 31.32 -2.43 -26.52
N ALA A 60 32.19 -1.97 -25.63
CA ALA A 60 33.56 -1.57 -25.97
C ALA A 60 34.44 -2.75 -26.43
N ASP A 61 34.28 -3.94 -25.82
CA ASP A 61 35.10 -5.13 -26.15
C ASP A 61 34.92 -5.60 -27.59
N LEU A 62 33.78 -5.29 -28.20
CA LEU A 62 33.44 -5.67 -29.57
C LEU A 62 33.80 -4.59 -30.58
N ARG A 63 34.54 -3.56 -30.18
CA ARG A 63 34.90 -2.44 -31.04
C ARG A 63 36.40 -2.41 -31.29
N THR A 64 36.76 -2.14 -32.54
CA THR A 64 38.13 -1.87 -32.97
C THR A 64 38.19 -0.53 -33.71
N THR A 65 39.41 -0.07 -34.01
CA THR A 65 39.65 1.14 -34.81
C THR A 65 39.07 1.05 -36.22
N SER A 66 38.91 -0.15 -36.77
CA SER A 66 38.37 -0.43 -38.10
C SER A 66 36.88 -0.77 -38.15
N GLY A 67 36.21 -0.87 -37.00
CA GLY A 67 34.78 -1.22 -36.93
C GLY A 67 34.44 -2.21 -35.81
N TRP A 68 33.36 -2.97 -36.00
CA TRP A 68 32.84 -3.91 -35.01
C TRP A 68 33.38 -5.34 -35.24
N LEU A 69 33.76 -6.01 -34.15
CA LEU A 69 34.15 -7.42 -34.09
C LEU A 69 32.88 -8.28 -33.94
N LEU A 70 32.10 -8.36 -35.02
CA LEU A 70 30.89 -9.18 -35.06
C LEU A 70 31.05 -10.31 -36.08
N PRO A 71 30.52 -11.51 -35.80
CA PRO A 71 30.48 -12.59 -36.77
C PRO A 71 29.50 -12.26 -37.91
N ASN A 72 29.51 -13.06 -38.99
CA ASN A 72 28.52 -12.93 -40.04
C ASN A 72 27.11 -13.23 -39.53
N ALA A 73 26.11 -12.46 -39.98
CA ALA A 73 24.72 -12.70 -39.63
C ALA A 73 24.25 -14.05 -40.19
N ARG A 74 23.65 -14.88 -39.33
CA ARG A 74 23.09 -16.20 -39.67
C ARG A 74 21.57 -16.25 -39.50
N SER A 75 20.94 -15.12 -39.20
CA SER A 75 19.50 -14.97 -39.06
C SER A 75 19.06 -13.54 -39.34
N ASP A 76 17.78 -13.35 -39.68
CA ASP A 76 17.22 -12.01 -39.93
C ASP A 76 17.31 -11.10 -38.70
N LYS A 77 17.15 -11.67 -37.49
CA LYS A 77 17.32 -10.91 -36.24
C LYS A 77 18.74 -10.38 -36.07
N GLN A 78 19.75 -11.19 -36.38
CA GLN A 78 21.16 -10.75 -36.35
C GLN A 78 21.43 -9.71 -37.43
N LEU A 79 20.87 -9.88 -38.63
CA LEU A 79 21.01 -8.89 -39.70
C LEU A 79 20.44 -7.52 -39.29
N LEU A 80 19.24 -7.50 -38.69
CA LEU A 80 18.64 -6.27 -38.16
C LEU A 80 19.50 -5.65 -37.06
N LEU A 81 19.98 -6.45 -36.11
CA LEU A 81 20.89 -5.98 -35.07
C LEU A 81 22.15 -5.35 -35.67
N PHE A 82 22.79 -6.02 -36.62
CA PHE A 82 24.04 -5.54 -37.20
C PHE A 82 23.84 -4.28 -38.02
N SER A 83 22.75 -4.19 -38.79
CA SER A 83 22.40 -2.95 -39.49
C SER A 83 22.25 -1.76 -38.54
N TYR A 84 21.64 -1.98 -37.37
CA TYR A 84 21.52 -0.97 -36.34
C TYR A 84 22.88 -0.62 -35.74
N ILE A 85 23.67 -1.61 -35.32
CA ILE A 85 24.98 -1.40 -34.71
C ILE A 85 25.93 -0.66 -35.66
N SER A 86 25.94 -1.01 -36.95
CA SER A 86 26.75 -0.35 -37.97
C SER A 86 26.35 1.12 -38.21
N SER A 87 25.12 1.51 -37.85
CA SER A 87 24.66 2.91 -37.94
C SER A 87 25.03 3.75 -36.71
N LEU A 88 25.49 3.13 -35.62
CA LEU A 88 25.82 3.84 -34.38
C LEU A 88 27.13 4.63 -34.53
N GLN A 89 27.09 5.90 -34.14
CA GLN A 89 28.27 6.71 -33.93
C GLN A 89 28.60 6.75 -32.44
N LEU A 90 29.71 6.11 -32.07
CA LEU A 90 30.21 6.11 -30.70
C LEU A 90 31.17 7.30 -30.51
N HIS A 91 31.11 7.92 -29.34
CA HIS A 91 31.86 9.13 -28.99
C HIS A 91 32.61 8.95 -27.68
N ASP A 92 33.63 9.76 -27.47
CA ASP A 92 34.34 9.82 -26.21
C ASP A 92 33.42 10.37 -25.11
N GLY A 93 33.19 9.55 -24.08
CA GLY A 93 32.38 9.88 -22.91
C GLY A 93 31.72 8.66 -22.30
N SER A 94 31.29 8.80 -21.04
CA SER A 94 30.61 7.70 -20.34
C SER A 94 29.19 7.46 -20.84
N ASP A 95 28.80 6.19 -20.90
CA ASP A 95 27.44 5.74 -21.24
C ASP A 95 26.39 6.37 -20.30
N VAL A 96 25.18 6.60 -20.82
CA VAL A 96 24.12 7.28 -20.06
C VAL A 96 22.85 6.44 -20.02
N ALA A 97 22.40 6.12 -18.80
CA ALA A 97 21.09 5.51 -18.57
C ALA A 97 19.96 6.54 -18.73
N CYS A 98 19.11 6.33 -19.72
CA CYS A 98 17.94 7.12 -20.01
C CYS A 98 16.68 6.36 -19.56
N TRP A 99 15.82 7.02 -18.78
CA TRP A 99 14.55 6.44 -18.36
C TRP A 99 13.40 7.07 -19.14
N SER A 100 12.54 6.28 -19.75
CA SER A 100 11.35 6.75 -20.46
C SER A 100 10.13 5.94 -20.04
N VAL A 101 9.14 6.62 -19.46
CA VAL A 101 7.86 6.00 -19.10
C VAL A 101 6.77 6.71 -19.92
N GLU A 102 6.00 5.96 -20.71
CA GLU A 102 4.96 6.52 -21.59
C GLU A 102 5.51 7.63 -22.50
N ASP A 103 6.69 7.40 -23.10
CA ASP A 103 7.42 8.34 -23.97
C ASP A 103 7.84 9.66 -23.33
N VAL A 104 7.70 9.80 -22.00
CA VAL A 104 8.20 10.96 -21.26
C VAL A 104 9.63 10.67 -20.76
N PRO A 105 10.66 11.35 -21.29
CA PRO A 105 12.03 11.13 -20.87
C PRO A 105 12.29 11.70 -19.46
N SER A 106 13.09 10.98 -18.69
CA SER A 106 13.55 11.36 -17.36
C SER A 106 15.05 11.17 -17.25
N LYS A 107 15.73 12.22 -16.76
CA LYS A 107 17.17 12.21 -16.51
C LYS A 107 17.57 11.32 -15.33
N SER A 108 16.63 10.92 -14.49
CA SER A 108 16.90 10.11 -13.30
C SER A 108 15.80 9.11 -13.01
N PHE A 109 16.19 7.98 -12.41
CA PHE A 109 15.24 6.95 -12.00
C PHE A 109 14.33 7.46 -10.88
N LYS A 110 13.03 7.52 -11.16
CA LYS A 110 12.00 7.88 -10.16
C LYS A 110 11.13 6.67 -9.89
N ALA A 111 11.39 5.98 -8.77
CA ALA A 111 10.68 4.77 -8.36
C ALA A 111 9.14 4.94 -8.37
N LYS A 112 8.63 6.12 -7.99
CA LYS A 112 7.19 6.42 -7.99
C LYS A 112 6.58 6.38 -9.39
N ILE A 113 7.26 6.92 -10.40
CA ILE A 113 6.78 6.98 -11.78
C ILE A 113 6.74 5.58 -12.36
N VAL A 114 7.87 4.87 -12.30
CA VAL A 114 7.99 3.49 -12.78
C VAL A 114 6.98 2.57 -12.08
N PHE A 115 6.86 2.64 -10.76
CA PHE A 115 5.90 1.82 -10.02
C PHE A 115 4.45 2.12 -10.42
N ASN A 116 4.11 3.39 -10.71
CA ASN A 116 2.76 3.77 -11.13
C ASN A 116 2.39 3.30 -12.54
N ALA A 117 3.38 3.19 -13.44
CA ALA A 117 3.18 2.66 -14.79
C ALA A 117 3.08 1.13 -14.80
N ILE A 118 3.85 0.44 -13.96
CA ILE A 118 3.83 -1.04 -13.89
C ILE A 118 2.59 -1.57 -13.16
N ARG A 119 2.16 -0.88 -12.10
CA ARG A 119 1.07 -1.39 -11.26
C ARG A 119 -0.26 -1.27 -11.99
N THR A 120 -1.11 -2.28 -11.85
CA THR A 120 -2.53 -2.15 -12.20
C THR A 120 -3.15 -1.08 -11.30
N GLN A 121 -3.53 0.05 -11.89
CA GLN A 121 -4.23 1.10 -11.17
C GLN A 121 -5.67 0.67 -10.94
N ARG A 122 -6.06 0.55 -9.67
CA ARG A 122 -7.46 0.31 -9.28
C ARG A 122 -8.07 1.60 -8.80
N GLN A 123 -9.38 1.74 -8.97
CA GLN A 123 -10.13 2.87 -8.43
C GLN A 123 -9.89 2.99 -6.92
N ARG A 124 -9.55 4.20 -6.48
CA ARG A 124 -9.39 4.50 -5.06
C ARG A 124 -10.74 4.30 -4.37
N LYS A 125 -10.76 3.47 -3.33
CA LYS A 125 -11.98 3.21 -2.56
C LYS A 125 -12.27 4.37 -1.61
N ALA A 126 -13.53 4.81 -1.54
CA ALA A 126 -13.96 5.93 -0.70
C ALA A 126 -13.68 5.69 0.79
N TRP A 127 -13.72 4.44 1.25
CA TRP A 127 -13.39 4.08 2.64
C TRP A 127 -11.89 4.09 2.96
N ALA A 128 -11.00 4.11 1.96
CA ALA A 128 -9.57 3.97 2.20
C ALA A 128 -8.98 5.08 3.11
N PRO A 129 -9.34 6.37 2.98
CA PRO A 129 -8.88 7.41 3.90
C PRO A 129 -9.43 7.28 5.32
N LEU A 130 -10.59 6.62 5.50
CA LEU A 130 -11.17 6.37 6.83
C LEU A 130 -10.33 5.36 7.62
N ILE A 131 -9.77 4.38 6.92
CA ILE A 131 -8.94 3.32 7.50
C ILE A 131 -7.48 3.78 7.62
N TRP A 132 -6.92 4.32 6.54
CA TRP A 132 -5.49 4.58 6.41
C TRP A 132 -5.18 6.07 6.53
N HIS A 133 -4.93 6.52 7.76
CA HIS A 133 -4.56 7.90 8.08
C HIS A 133 -3.26 7.99 8.89
N LYS A 134 -2.71 9.20 9.04
CA LYS A 134 -1.35 9.42 9.58
C LYS A 134 -1.19 9.17 11.09
N ALA A 135 -2.28 8.91 11.80
CA ALA A 135 -2.29 8.69 13.25
C ALA A 135 -2.86 7.30 13.62
N VAL A 136 -2.82 6.38 12.67
CA VAL A 136 -3.41 5.05 12.79
C VAL A 136 -2.68 4.17 13.81
N ILE A 137 -3.44 3.33 14.50
CA ILE A 137 -2.93 2.19 15.26
C ILE A 137 -3.16 0.95 14.38
N PRO A 138 -2.11 0.24 13.92
CA PRO A 138 -2.23 -0.80 12.88
C PRO A 138 -3.28 -1.88 13.17
N ARG A 139 -3.39 -2.34 14.42
CA ARG A 139 -4.39 -3.36 14.82
C ARG A 139 -5.83 -2.83 14.76
N HIS A 140 -6.04 -1.55 15.08
CA HIS A 140 -7.37 -0.92 15.00
C HIS A 140 -7.78 -0.75 13.54
N ALA A 141 -6.88 -0.23 12.69
CA ALA A 141 -7.18 -0.09 11.26
C ALA A 141 -7.40 -1.42 10.55
N THR A 142 -6.62 -2.47 10.88
CA THR A 142 -6.84 -3.79 10.30
C THR A 142 -8.22 -4.33 10.66
N THR A 143 -8.64 -4.15 11.90
CA THR A 143 -9.97 -4.58 12.37
C THR A 143 -11.09 -3.76 11.72
N ALA A 144 -10.99 -2.43 11.74
CA ALA A 144 -11.94 -1.54 11.11
C ALA A 144 -12.08 -1.81 9.60
N TRP A 145 -10.96 -2.08 8.91
CA TRP A 145 -10.95 -2.43 7.49
C TRP A 145 -11.77 -3.69 7.19
N LEU A 146 -11.59 -4.75 7.98
CA LEU A 146 -12.32 -6.00 7.79
C LEU A 146 -13.82 -5.80 8.03
N PHE A 147 -14.22 -5.00 9.03
CA PHE A 147 -15.62 -4.67 9.27
C PHE A 147 -16.23 -3.76 8.19
N THR A 148 -15.47 -2.81 7.65
CA THR A 148 -15.88 -2.01 6.49
C THR A 148 -16.14 -2.89 5.26
N LEU A 149 -15.36 -3.96 5.09
CA LEU A 149 -15.59 -4.94 4.04
C LEU A 149 -16.66 -5.99 4.39
N ASN A 150 -17.23 -5.92 5.60
CA ASN A 150 -18.14 -6.91 6.17
C ASN A 150 -17.56 -8.34 6.11
N ARG A 151 -16.32 -8.55 6.57
CA ARG A 151 -15.58 -9.83 6.46
C ARG A 151 -15.27 -10.51 7.80
N ASN A 152 -15.82 -10.02 8.89
CA ASN A 152 -15.61 -10.60 10.22
C ASN A 152 -16.68 -11.66 10.55
N PRO A 153 -16.41 -12.57 11.50
CA PRO A 153 -17.33 -13.62 11.89
C PRO A 153 -18.34 -13.13 12.95
N THR A 154 -19.21 -12.19 12.58
CA THR A 154 -20.41 -11.86 13.36
C THR A 154 -21.42 -13.00 13.29
N PHE A 155 -22.29 -13.15 14.30
CA PHE A 155 -23.19 -14.32 14.35
C PHE A 155 -24.16 -14.38 13.17
N ASP A 156 -24.69 -13.26 12.67
CA ASP A 156 -25.48 -13.24 11.42
C ASP A 156 -24.74 -13.90 10.24
N ARG A 157 -23.43 -13.70 10.13
CA ARG A 157 -22.60 -14.31 9.09
C ARG A 157 -22.29 -15.77 9.37
N ILE A 158 -21.98 -16.13 10.61
CA ILE A 158 -21.73 -17.53 10.98
C ILE A 158 -23.00 -18.38 10.75
N ALA A 159 -24.17 -17.83 11.06
CA ALA A 159 -25.46 -18.49 10.87
C ALA A 159 -25.72 -18.85 9.39
N THR A 160 -25.08 -18.18 8.42
CA THR A 160 -25.21 -18.56 7.01
C THR A 160 -24.57 -19.90 6.67
N TRP A 161 -23.63 -20.40 7.49
CA TRP A 161 -22.90 -21.66 7.26
C TRP A 161 -23.13 -22.70 8.36
N SER A 162 -23.88 -22.37 9.41
CA SER A 162 -24.20 -23.25 10.54
C SER A 162 -25.57 -22.91 11.11
N SER A 163 -26.53 -23.84 11.03
CA SER A 163 -27.92 -23.65 11.44
C SER A 163 -28.12 -23.49 12.95
N ASP A 164 -27.20 -24.03 13.74
CA ASP A 164 -27.41 -24.22 15.20
C ASP A 164 -26.77 -23.11 16.05
N VAL A 165 -26.52 -21.93 15.45
CA VAL A 165 -25.84 -20.82 16.14
C VAL A 165 -26.86 -19.87 16.76
N GLU A 166 -26.78 -19.70 18.08
CA GLU A 166 -27.50 -18.63 18.77
C GLU A 166 -26.97 -17.28 18.27
N THR A 167 -27.85 -16.48 17.67
CA THR A 167 -27.47 -15.22 17.05
C THR A 167 -27.60 -14.02 17.97
N VAL A 168 -28.01 -14.20 19.23
CA VAL A 168 -28.21 -13.11 20.18
C VAL A 168 -26.87 -12.40 20.46
N CYS A 169 -26.90 -11.07 20.42
CA CYS A 169 -25.74 -10.22 20.66
C CYS A 169 -25.22 -10.35 22.08
N LEU A 170 -23.97 -10.78 22.23
CA LEU A 170 -23.34 -10.96 23.54
C LEU A 170 -23.11 -9.65 24.31
N LEU A 171 -23.19 -8.49 23.64
CA LEU A 171 -22.99 -7.20 24.28
C LEU A 171 -24.23 -6.72 25.05
N CYS A 172 -25.42 -6.81 24.45
CA CYS A 172 -26.68 -6.38 25.08
C CYS A 172 -27.59 -7.52 25.53
N GLY A 173 -27.48 -8.71 24.93
CA GLY A 173 -28.37 -9.84 25.19
C GLY A 173 -29.81 -9.66 24.71
N SER A 174 -30.11 -8.65 23.88
CA SER A 174 -31.50 -8.27 23.55
C SER A 174 -31.88 -8.37 22.07
N CYS A 175 -30.92 -8.31 21.15
CA CYS A 175 -31.18 -8.36 19.71
C CYS A 175 -30.19 -9.31 19.04
N ASN A 176 -30.48 -9.75 17.81
CA ASN A 176 -29.55 -10.55 17.02
C ASN A 176 -28.31 -9.72 16.62
N GLU A 177 -27.14 -10.34 16.70
CA GLU A 177 -25.86 -9.76 16.32
C GLU A 177 -25.72 -9.71 14.81
N SER A 178 -25.68 -8.48 14.29
CA SER A 178 -25.13 -8.16 12.98
C SER A 178 -23.99 -7.15 13.17
N ARG A 179 -23.21 -6.86 12.11
CA ARG A 179 -22.22 -5.77 12.16
C ARG A 179 -22.86 -4.45 12.62
N ASP A 180 -23.99 -4.10 12.03
CA ASP A 180 -24.65 -2.82 12.28
C ASP A 180 -25.32 -2.79 13.67
N HIS A 181 -25.73 -3.95 14.19
CA HIS A 181 -26.15 -4.08 15.59
C HIS A 181 -24.97 -3.94 16.54
N LEU A 182 -23.95 -4.76 16.34
CA LEU A 182 -22.75 -4.84 17.17
C LEU A 182 -22.04 -3.49 17.31
N PHE A 183 -22.04 -2.69 16.24
CA PHE A 183 -21.45 -1.36 16.22
C PHE A 183 -22.53 -0.28 16.11
N PHE A 184 -22.66 0.47 17.20
CA PHE A 184 -23.38 1.74 17.36
C PHE A 184 -24.89 1.65 17.65
N THR A 185 -25.61 0.62 17.20
CA THR A 185 -27.05 0.49 17.54
C THR A 185 -27.33 -0.41 18.75
N CYS A 186 -26.42 -1.33 19.11
CA CYS A 186 -26.47 -2.07 20.37
C CYS A 186 -26.33 -1.10 21.56
N SER A 187 -27.20 -1.20 22.57
CA SER A 187 -27.24 -0.32 23.75
C SER A 187 -25.90 -0.24 24.50
N PHE A 188 -25.18 -1.35 24.62
CA PHE A 188 -23.84 -1.36 25.20
C PHE A 188 -22.83 -0.60 24.31
N SER A 189 -22.85 -0.88 23.00
CA SER A 189 -21.93 -0.27 22.04
C SER A 189 -22.19 1.23 21.87
N SER A 190 -23.45 1.66 21.91
CA SER A 190 -23.85 3.06 21.78
C SER A 190 -23.41 3.85 23.01
N ALA A 191 -23.50 3.29 24.21
CA ALA A 191 -22.97 3.91 25.43
C ALA A 191 -21.45 4.15 25.35
N VAL A 192 -20.70 3.17 24.83
CA VAL A 192 -19.25 3.33 24.59
C VAL A 192 -19.00 4.42 23.56
N TRP A 193 -19.70 4.37 22.41
CA TRP A 193 -19.53 5.33 21.33
C TRP A 193 -19.86 6.76 21.75
N ASN A 194 -20.97 6.97 22.44
CA ASN A 194 -21.37 8.28 22.98
C ASN A 194 -20.32 8.84 23.95
N SER A 195 -19.72 7.99 24.79
CA SER A 195 -18.65 8.41 25.71
C SER A 195 -17.37 8.83 25.01
N ILE A 196 -17.09 8.30 23.81
CA ILE A 196 -15.96 8.72 22.99
C ILE A 196 -16.31 10.02 22.25
N MET A 197 -17.52 10.12 21.71
CA MET A 197 -17.96 11.26 20.90
C MET A 197 -18.24 12.54 21.69
N SER A 198 -18.66 12.42 22.96
CA SER A 198 -18.90 13.58 23.84
C SER A 198 -17.66 14.46 24.04
N ARG A 199 -16.47 13.92 23.82
CA ARG A 199 -15.18 14.62 23.95
C ARG A 199 -14.90 15.65 22.86
N PHE A 200 -15.75 15.71 21.85
CA PHE A 200 -15.51 16.54 20.67
C PHE A 200 -16.34 17.82 20.63
N GLY A 201 -17.20 18.06 21.62
CA GLY A 201 -18.03 19.27 21.70
C GLY A 201 -19.00 19.44 20.52
N ILE A 202 -19.43 18.33 19.91
CA ILE A 202 -20.44 18.32 18.84
C ILE A 202 -21.78 17.92 19.46
N ALA A 203 -22.88 18.51 18.98
CA ALA A 203 -24.22 18.19 19.47
C ALA A 203 -24.74 16.83 18.96
N ASP A 204 -24.56 16.55 17.66
CA ASP A 204 -25.13 15.39 17.00
C ASP A 204 -24.09 14.54 16.26
N TRP A 205 -24.19 13.22 16.42
CA TRP A 205 -23.44 12.23 15.65
C TRP A 205 -24.30 10.99 15.36
N PRO A 206 -24.06 10.31 14.25
CA PRO A 206 -24.84 9.13 13.88
C PRO A 206 -24.55 7.92 14.78
N LEU A 207 -25.56 7.06 14.91
CA LEU A 207 -25.52 5.82 15.69
C LEU A 207 -25.72 4.56 14.83
N SER A 208 -25.81 4.68 13.51
CA SER A 208 -25.80 3.54 12.61
C SER A 208 -24.46 3.42 11.88
N TRP A 209 -24.03 2.20 11.61
CA TRP A 209 -22.77 1.94 10.92
C TRP A 209 -22.64 2.70 9.59
N SER A 210 -23.69 2.66 8.76
CA SER A 210 -23.69 3.27 7.43
C SER A 210 -23.65 4.80 7.50
N GLU A 211 -24.41 5.40 8.41
CA GLU A 211 -24.40 6.86 8.60
C GLU A 211 -23.07 7.33 9.20
N VAL A 212 -22.47 6.59 10.13
CA VAL A 212 -21.13 6.89 10.67
C VAL A 212 -20.11 6.93 9.54
N LEU A 213 -20.09 5.94 8.65
CA LEU A 213 -19.16 5.92 7.52
C LEU A 213 -19.38 7.07 6.53
N LEU A 214 -20.64 7.49 6.34
CA LEU A 214 -20.97 8.64 5.48
C LEU A 214 -20.60 9.97 6.16
N TRP A 215 -20.74 10.06 7.47
CA TRP A 215 -20.49 11.27 8.25
C TRP A 215 -19.00 11.53 8.47
N LEU A 216 -18.19 10.51 8.75
CA LEU A 216 -16.76 10.66 9.08
C LEU A 216 -15.94 11.53 8.10
N PRO A 217 -16.08 11.41 6.76
CA PRO A 217 -15.40 12.31 5.81
C PRO A 217 -15.81 13.78 5.94
N HIS A 218 -17.06 14.02 6.37
CA HIS A 218 -17.72 15.32 6.41
C HIS A 218 -17.87 15.86 7.85
N ALA A 219 -17.30 15.17 8.83
CA ALA A 219 -17.36 15.58 10.22
C ALA A 219 -16.86 17.04 10.38
N PRO A 220 -17.57 17.84 11.18
CA PRO A 220 -17.23 19.24 11.38
C PRO A 220 -15.86 19.35 12.09
N GLY A 221 -15.26 20.53 11.94
CA GLY A 221 -13.97 20.81 12.55
C GLY A 221 -12.76 20.71 11.62
N ASN A 222 -11.60 20.95 12.20
CA ASN A 222 -10.33 21.00 11.46
C ASN A 222 -9.78 19.60 11.14
N ASN A 223 -8.71 19.56 10.34
CA ASN A 223 -8.10 18.28 9.92
C ASN A 223 -7.60 17.43 11.11
N THR A 224 -7.18 18.04 12.22
CA THR A 224 -6.76 17.31 13.43
C THR A 224 -7.95 16.63 14.09
N GLN A 225 -9.05 17.36 14.28
CA GLN A 225 -10.29 16.84 14.86
C GLN A 225 -10.85 15.69 14.02
N ARG A 226 -10.83 15.80 12.69
CA ARG A 226 -11.20 14.70 11.78
C ARG A 226 -10.34 13.45 11.97
N ILE A 227 -9.03 13.62 12.12
CA ILE A 227 -8.13 12.49 12.40
C ILE A 227 -8.44 11.89 13.78
N ALA A 228 -8.78 12.70 14.77
CA ALA A 228 -9.19 12.23 16.08
C ALA A 228 -10.53 11.47 16.03
N PHE A 229 -11.53 11.89 15.23
CA PHE A 229 -12.73 11.09 14.99
C PHE A 229 -12.40 9.71 14.42
N LEU A 230 -11.52 9.65 13.41
CA LEU A 230 -11.09 8.37 12.83
C LEU A 230 -10.38 7.48 13.86
N GLN A 231 -9.53 8.06 14.72
CA GLN A 231 -8.90 7.33 15.82
C GLN A 231 -9.94 6.77 16.81
N GLY A 232 -10.86 7.60 17.28
CA GLY A 232 -11.91 7.23 18.21
C GLY A 232 -12.84 6.14 17.64
N TRP A 233 -13.24 6.30 16.38
CA TRP A 233 -14.04 5.32 15.66
C TRP A 233 -13.32 3.96 15.53
N GLN A 234 -12.09 3.95 15.01
CA GLN A 234 -11.34 2.70 14.85
C GLN A 234 -11.04 2.01 16.18
N ALA A 235 -10.71 2.77 17.23
CA ALA A 235 -10.48 2.23 18.56
C ALA A 235 -11.76 1.67 19.18
N SER A 236 -12.90 2.32 18.98
CA SER A 236 -14.22 1.82 19.41
C SER A 236 -14.56 0.50 18.72
N VAL A 237 -14.42 0.42 17.40
CA VAL A 237 -14.63 -0.84 16.65
C VAL A 237 -13.73 -1.97 17.17
N TYR A 238 -12.45 -1.66 17.41
CA TYR A 238 -11.50 -2.64 17.91
C TYR A 238 -11.84 -3.15 19.32
N GLU A 239 -12.06 -2.25 20.28
CA GLU A 239 -12.30 -2.65 21.67
C GLU A 239 -13.68 -3.25 21.89
N LEU A 240 -14.71 -2.83 21.14
CA LEU A 240 -16.02 -3.48 21.14
C LEU A 240 -15.95 -4.91 20.59
N TRP A 241 -15.20 -5.12 19.50
CA TRP A 241 -14.97 -6.46 18.97
C TRP A 241 -14.22 -7.35 19.98
N ARG A 242 -13.21 -6.79 20.66
CA ARG A 242 -12.49 -7.49 21.73
C ARG A 242 -13.37 -7.84 22.91
N GLU A 243 -14.22 -6.91 23.36
CA GLU A 243 -15.15 -7.17 24.45
C GLU A 243 -16.16 -8.26 24.08
N ARG A 244 -16.73 -8.20 22.88
CA ARG A 244 -17.61 -9.25 22.37
C ARG A 244 -16.92 -10.62 22.38
N ASN A 245 -15.69 -10.70 21.88
CA ASN A 245 -14.94 -11.96 21.87
C ASN A 245 -14.51 -12.43 23.26
N ARG A 246 -14.23 -11.50 24.19
CA ARG A 246 -13.99 -11.83 25.60
C ARG A 246 -15.20 -12.52 26.22
N ARG A 247 -16.41 -11.99 25.98
CA ARG A 247 -17.64 -12.61 26.48
C ARG A 247 -17.85 -14.01 25.88
N LEU A 248 -17.55 -14.17 24.59
CA LEU A 248 -17.68 -15.46 23.89
C LEU A 248 -16.69 -16.52 24.40
N HIS A 249 -15.41 -16.17 24.52
CA HIS A 249 -14.34 -17.16 24.74
C HIS A 249 -13.91 -17.29 26.19
N ASP A 250 -13.94 -16.18 26.95
CA ASP A 250 -13.48 -16.16 28.34
C ASP A 250 -14.65 -16.20 29.34
N GLY A 251 -15.89 -15.98 28.88
CA GLY A 251 -17.08 -15.86 29.74
C GLY A 251 -17.06 -14.60 30.64
N LEU A 252 -16.10 -13.70 30.44
CA LEU A 252 -15.92 -12.49 31.26
C LEU A 252 -16.62 -11.30 30.61
N THR A 253 -17.36 -10.54 31.42
CA THR A 253 -18.06 -9.32 30.98
C THR A 253 -17.47 -8.09 31.65
N TRP A 254 -17.11 -7.07 30.87
CA TRP A 254 -16.66 -5.78 31.39
C TRP A 254 -17.72 -4.69 31.19
N PRO A 255 -17.83 -3.74 32.14
CA PRO A 255 -18.72 -2.60 31.99
C PRO A 255 -18.24 -1.66 30.87
N ALA A 256 -19.16 -0.95 30.23
CA ALA A 256 -18.86 0.00 29.15
C ALA A 256 -17.77 1.00 29.54
N ALA A 257 -17.78 1.51 30.78
CA ALA A 257 -16.76 2.41 31.31
C ALA A 257 -15.34 1.82 31.25
N ARG A 258 -15.19 0.51 31.43
CA ARG A 258 -13.88 -0.15 31.31
C ARG A 258 -13.42 -0.22 29.85
N VAL A 259 -14.33 -0.51 28.92
CA VAL A 259 -14.04 -0.48 27.48
C VAL A 259 -13.63 0.92 27.04
N VAL A 260 -14.33 1.96 27.50
CA VAL A 260 -13.97 3.37 27.27
C VAL A 260 -12.56 3.68 27.79
N LYS A 261 -12.21 3.22 29.01
CA LYS A 261 -10.85 3.40 29.54
C LYS A 261 -9.77 2.74 28.66
N LEU A 262 -10.01 1.56 28.11
CA LEU A 262 -9.08 0.89 27.19
C LEU A 262 -8.89 1.69 25.89
N ILE A 263 -10.00 2.17 25.32
CA ILE A 263 -9.98 3.01 24.12
C ILE A 263 -9.10 4.23 24.39
N LEU A 264 -9.40 4.98 25.46
CA LEU A 264 -8.66 6.20 25.80
C LEU A 264 -7.18 5.93 26.08
N SER A 265 -6.86 4.85 26.81
CA SER A 265 -5.47 4.45 27.05
C SER A 265 -4.72 4.25 25.74
N SER A 266 -5.28 3.46 24.83
CA SER A 266 -4.62 3.16 23.55
C SER A 266 -4.42 4.40 22.66
N LEU A 267 -5.34 5.36 22.72
CA LEU A 267 -5.24 6.62 21.97
C LEU A 267 -4.21 7.56 22.58
N ARG A 268 -4.15 7.65 23.92
CA ARG A 268 -3.12 8.40 24.64
C ARG A 268 -1.73 7.83 24.36
N ASP A 269 -1.57 6.52 24.48
CA ASP A 269 -0.30 5.84 24.17
C ASP A 269 0.15 6.13 22.74
N LYS A 270 -0.78 6.15 21.78
CA LYS A 270 -0.48 6.50 20.40
C LYS A 270 -0.02 7.96 20.26
N CYS A 271 -0.65 8.89 20.94
CA CYS A 271 -0.24 10.30 20.95
C CYS A 271 1.16 10.47 21.53
N SER A 272 1.44 9.89 22.71
CA SER A 272 2.76 9.93 23.34
C SER A 272 3.84 9.29 22.45
N ALA A 273 3.53 8.16 21.80
CA ALA A 273 4.45 7.53 20.86
C ALA A 273 4.74 8.40 19.62
N MET A 274 3.75 9.15 19.12
CA MET A 274 3.94 10.09 18.01
C MET A 274 4.79 11.29 18.42
N GLU A 275 4.58 11.81 19.63
CA GLU A 275 5.37 12.90 20.20
C GLU A 275 6.83 12.48 20.41
N ALA A 276 7.07 11.29 20.96
CA ALA A 276 8.42 10.72 21.11
C ALA A 276 9.15 10.53 19.76
N GLN A 277 8.40 10.39 18.66
CA GLN A 277 8.94 10.32 17.29
C GLN A 277 9.13 11.70 16.64
N GLY A 278 8.89 12.79 17.36
CA GLY A 278 8.96 14.16 16.84
C GLY A 278 7.86 14.49 15.82
N LEU A 279 6.74 13.75 15.82
CA LEU A 279 5.65 14.01 14.89
C LEU A 279 4.74 15.11 15.43
N PRO A 280 4.56 16.25 14.72
CA PRO A 280 3.82 17.42 15.23
C PRO A 280 2.33 17.16 15.47
N ARG A 281 1.80 16.05 14.94
CA ARG A 281 0.41 15.64 15.16
C ARG A 281 0.16 15.00 16.53
N GLY A 282 1.20 14.49 17.21
CA GLY A 282 1.04 13.82 18.51
C GLY A 282 0.41 14.74 19.56
N PRO A 283 1.03 15.91 19.86
CA PRO A 283 0.49 16.87 20.81
C PRO A 283 -0.89 17.41 20.42
N LEU A 284 -1.11 17.68 19.12
CA LEU A 284 -2.40 18.18 18.62
C LEU A 284 -3.55 17.18 18.81
N LEU A 285 -3.26 15.88 18.78
CA LEU A 285 -4.27 14.84 19.02
C LEU A 285 -4.44 14.58 20.52
N ALA A 286 -3.42 14.84 21.33
CA ALA A 286 -3.46 14.62 22.77
C ALA A 286 -4.57 15.46 23.46
N SER A 287 -4.83 16.68 22.98
CA SER A 287 -5.91 17.53 23.52
C SER A 287 -7.31 16.91 23.45
N PHE A 288 -7.55 15.91 22.59
CA PHE A 288 -8.83 15.22 22.52
C PHE A 288 -8.94 14.04 23.51
N TRP A 289 -7.80 13.49 23.94
CA TRP A 289 -7.76 12.22 24.66
C TRP A 289 -7.30 12.34 26.10
N PHE A 290 -6.45 13.31 26.44
CA PHE A 290 -5.89 13.48 27.77
C PHE A 290 -6.82 14.26 28.71
N ASP A 291 -7.55 15.24 28.18
CA ASP A 291 -8.44 16.06 29.00
C ASP A 291 -9.66 15.24 29.47
N PRO A 292 -10.10 15.39 30.74
CA PRO A 292 -11.38 14.85 31.18
C PRO A 292 -12.51 15.54 30.40
N PRO A 293 -13.61 14.82 30.10
CA PRO A 293 -14.79 15.40 29.47
C PRO A 293 -15.47 16.41 30.41
#